data_AF-X1I3M0-F1
#
_entry.id   AF-X1I3M0-F1
#
_cell.length_a   1.000
_cell.length_b   1.000
_cell.length_c   1.000
_cell.angle_alpha   90.00
_cell.angle_beta   90.00
_cell.angle_gamma   90.00
#
_symmetry.space_group_name_H-M   'P 1'
#
loop_
_entity.id
_entity.type
_entity.pdbx_description
1 polymer ?
#
loop_
_entity_poly.entity_id
_entity_poly.type
_entity_poly.pdbx_seq_one_letter_code
_entity_poly.pdbx_strand_id
1 'polypeptide(L)'
;MPNGYMGKILWVNLSDETFKEEELSDEIYRQYLGGYGLATKLIYENMPAKADALSPDAILGFFPGLLTGTVSPLSGRFMVAGKSPLTGTWGDANCGGYFGPQVKKCGYDAILVKGAARNPKIIAIIDDDKQILDASDLWGLDAVQTEDKLAEKYGRVQVASIGQSGEKLSLISGIVNDKARLAGRSGFGAIMGSKKLKAIVLKGNKDISVANKDSLLNLTKEYNDAIAKG
;
A
#
# COMPACT_ATOMS: atom_id res chain seq x y z
N MET A 1 0.75 -11.55 -21.41
CA MET A 1 1.81 -10.74 -20.76
C MET A 1 1.13 -9.62 -20.00
N PRO A 2 1.50 -9.41 -18.73
CA PRO A 2 0.98 -8.31 -17.92
C PRO A 2 1.33 -6.97 -18.58
N ASN A 3 0.33 -6.12 -18.78
CA ASN A 3 0.47 -4.78 -19.33
C ASN A 3 -0.34 -3.82 -18.45
N GLY A 4 0.34 -2.94 -17.72
CA GLY A 4 -0.22 -2.05 -16.70
C GLY A 4 -0.20 -2.64 -15.29
N TYR A 5 -0.05 -3.95 -15.13
CA TYR A 5 0.04 -4.64 -13.84
C TYR A 5 1.23 -5.59 -13.82
N MET A 6 1.68 -5.98 -12.63
CA MET A 6 2.81 -6.86 -12.39
C MET A 6 2.41 -8.35 -12.41
N GLY A 7 1.13 -8.65 -12.17
CA GLY A 7 0.58 -10.02 -12.18
C GLY A 7 0.75 -10.75 -10.86
N LYS A 8 1.17 -10.04 -9.81
CA LYS A 8 1.60 -10.65 -8.55
C LYS A 8 1.23 -9.77 -7.36
N ILE A 9 0.85 -10.39 -6.25
CA ILE A 9 0.61 -9.72 -4.97
C ILE A 9 1.52 -10.31 -3.89
N LEU A 10 1.75 -9.54 -2.83
CA LEU A 10 2.53 -9.97 -1.68
C LEU A 10 1.66 -10.04 -0.43
N TRP A 11 1.58 -11.23 0.17
CA TRP A 11 1.04 -11.43 1.50
C TRP A 11 2.15 -11.35 2.54
N VAL A 12 1.90 -10.62 3.61
CA VAL A 12 2.76 -10.52 4.79
C VAL A 12 1.97 -10.97 6.01
N ASN A 13 2.50 -11.94 6.75
CA ASN A 13 1.93 -12.35 8.02
C ASN A 13 2.87 -11.95 9.15
N LEU A 14 2.41 -11.03 9.99
CA LEU A 14 3.20 -10.49 11.09
C LEU A 14 3.25 -11.41 12.31
N SER A 15 2.36 -12.40 12.41
CA SER A 15 2.33 -13.34 13.54
C SER A 15 3.46 -14.36 13.47
N ASP A 16 3.80 -14.82 12.26
CA ASP A 16 4.88 -15.78 11.99
C ASP A 16 6.06 -15.15 11.22
N GLU A 17 5.97 -13.85 10.92
CA GLU A 17 6.97 -13.06 10.21
C GLU A 17 7.31 -13.64 8.82
N THR A 18 6.30 -14.07 8.07
CA THR A 18 6.45 -14.68 6.75
C THR A 18 5.97 -13.80 5.59
N PHE A 19 6.53 -14.08 4.41
CA PHE A 19 6.13 -13.51 3.13
C PHE A 19 5.62 -14.63 2.21
N LYS A 20 4.52 -14.38 1.50
CA LYS A 20 4.01 -15.27 0.45
C LYS A 20 3.67 -14.46 -0.79
N GLU A 21 4.34 -14.76 -1.90
CA GLU A 21 3.97 -14.22 -3.21
C GLU A 21 2.84 -15.05 -3.81
N GLU A 22 1.89 -14.39 -4.46
CA GLU A 22 0.77 -15.03 -5.15
C GLU A 22 0.63 -14.42 -6.54
N GLU A 23 0.64 -15.28 -7.56
CA GLU A 23 0.39 -14.89 -8.93
C GLU A 23 -1.12 -14.82 -9.19
N LEU A 24 -1.55 -13.75 -9.85
CA LEU A 24 -2.95 -13.53 -10.20
C LEU A 24 -3.11 -13.67 -11.71
N SER A 25 -4.17 -14.36 -12.13
CA SER A 25 -4.47 -14.55 -13.55
C SER A 25 -4.94 -13.24 -14.20
N ASP A 26 -4.70 -13.11 -15.51
CA ASP A 26 -5.19 -11.98 -16.32
C ASP A 26 -6.72 -11.78 -16.18
N GLU A 27 -7.47 -12.86 -15.94
CA GLU A 27 -8.93 -12.83 -15.74
C GLU A 27 -9.32 -11.99 -14.53
N ILE A 28 -8.56 -12.07 -13.43
CA ILE A 28 -8.80 -11.24 -12.24
C ILE A 28 -8.65 -9.77 -12.59
N TYR A 29 -7.61 -9.39 -13.35
CA TYR A 29 -7.42 -8.00 -13.76
C TYR A 29 -8.46 -7.54 -14.78
N ARG A 30 -8.99 -8.43 -15.62
CA ARG A 30 -10.09 -8.11 -16.54
C ARG A 30 -11.39 -7.82 -15.81
N GLN A 31 -11.66 -8.55 -14.73
CA GLN A 31 -12.90 -8.41 -13.95
C GLN A 31 -12.82 -7.29 -12.91
N TYR A 32 -11.67 -7.13 -12.25
CA TYR A 32 -11.51 -6.28 -11.06
C TYR A 32 -10.55 -5.11 -11.26
N LEU A 33 -9.88 -5.02 -12.42
CA LEU A 33 -8.83 -4.03 -12.70
C LEU A 33 -7.71 -4.12 -11.65
N GLY A 34 -7.40 -3.00 -10.99
CA GLY A 34 -6.48 -2.89 -9.85
C GLY A 34 -7.09 -2.00 -8.78
N GLY A 35 -6.30 -1.56 -7.80
CA GLY A 35 -6.78 -0.63 -6.77
C GLY A 35 -7.99 -1.17 -6.02
N TYR A 36 -9.10 -0.40 -6.04
CA TYR A 36 -10.32 -0.71 -5.30
C TYR A 36 -10.94 -2.07 -5.69
N GLY A 37 -11.05 -2.39 -6.98
CA GLY A 37 -11.67 -3.64 -7.41
C GLY A 37 -10.85 -4.87 -7.01
N LEU A 38 -9.53 -4.78 -7.11
CA LEU A 38 -8.65 -5.83 -6.62
C LEU A 38 -8.73 -5.97 -5.09
N ALA A 39 -8.84 -4.85 -4.37
CA ALA A 39 -9.01 -4.84 -2.93
C ALA A 39 -10.29 -5.55 -2.49
N THR A 40 -11.43 -5.25 -3.12
CA THR A 40 -12.71 -5.89 -2.75
C THR A 40 -12.66 -7.39 -2.98
N LYS A 41 -12.14 -7.85 -4.11
CA LYS A 41 -11.96 -9.28 -4.42
C LYS A 41 -11.12 -9.98 -3.36
N LEU A 42 -9.89 -9.50 -3.14
CA LEU A 42 -8.92 -10.19 -2.27
C LEU A 42 -9.35 -10.18 -0.80
N ILE A 43 -9.89 -9.06 -0.31
CA ILE A 43 -10.31 -8.96 1.09
C ILE A 43 -11.58 -9.78 1.33
N TYR A 44 -12.54 -9.75 0.40
CA TYR A 44 -13.79 -10.52 0.53
C TYR A 44 -13.54 -12.03 0.59
N GLU A 45 -12.60 -12.54 -0.20
CA GLU A 45 -12.31 -13.97 -0.26
C GLU A 45 -11.45 -14.46 0.91
N ASN A 46 -10.57 -13.62 1.44
CA ASN A 46 -9.54 -14.06 2.38
C ASN A 46 -9.77 -13.61 3.82
N MET A 47 -10.60 -12.60 4.07
CA MET A 47 -10.87 -12.12 5.42
C MET A 47 -12.06 -12.88 6.02
N PRO A 48 -11.94 -13.44 7.24
CA PRO A 48 -13.09 -14.07 7.89
C PRO A 48 -14.24 -13.07 8.06
N ALA A 49 -15.46 -13.47 7.69
CA ALA A 49 -16.63 -12.58 7.65
C ALA A 49 -16.91 -11.85 8.98
N LYS A 50 -16.60 -12.49 10.11
CA LYS A 50 -16.80 -11.95 11.46
C LYS A 50 -15.52 -11.43 12.12
N ALA A 51 -14.43 -11.27 11.36
CA ALA A 51 -13.19 -10.72 11.90
C ALA A 51 -13.45 -9.33 12.50
N ASP A 52 -12.96 -9.12 13.73
CA ASP A 52 -12.87 -7.78 14.31
C ASP A 52 -11.80 -6.98 13.55
N ALA A 53 -12.06 -5.69 13.32
CA ALA A 53 -11.20 -4.87 12.45
C ALA A 53 -9.81 -4.59 13.05
N LEU A 54 -9.64 -4.70 14.37
CA LEU A 54 -8.36 -4.53 15.05
C LEU A 54 -7.68 -5.87 15.37
N SER A 55 -8.29 -7.00 15.01
CA SER A 55 -7.74 -8.31 15.29
C SER A 55 -6.57 -8.69 14.35
N PRO A 56 -5.79 -9.72 14.72
CA PRO A 56 -4.81 -10.31 13.81
C PRO A 56 -5.42 -10.82 12.49
N ASP A 57 -6.68 -11.26 12.50
CA ASP A 57 -7.36 -11.81 11.33
C ASP A 57 -7.82 -10.74 10.33
N ALA A 58 -7.93 -9.47 10.76
CA ALA A 58 -8.24 -8.38 9.85
C ALA A 58 -7.16 -8.26 8.77
N ILE A 59 -7.58 -8.10 7.53
CA ILE A 59 -6.68 -7.83 6.40
C ILE A 59 -6.63 -6.33 6.16
N LEU A 60 -5.41 -5.78 6.12
CA LEU A 60 -5.11 -4.44 5.66
C LEU A 60 -4.29 -4.55 4.38
N GLY A 61 -4.68 -3.88 3.30
CA GLY A 61 -3.93 -3.94 2.06
C GLY A 61 -3.67 -2.58 1.42
N PHE A 62 -2.59 -2.51 0.65
CA PHE A 62 -2.15 -1.36 -0.13
C PHE A 62 -2.24 -1.72 -1.60
N PHE A 63 -3.10 -1.02 -2.34
CA PHE A 63 -3.51 -1.37 -3.69
C PHE A 63 -3.28 -0.19 -4.65
N PRO A 64 -2.14 -0.13 -5.34
CA PRO A 64 -1.96 0.69 -6.53
C PRO A 64 -3.07 0.44 -7.56
N GLY A 65 -3.54 1.50 -8.22
CA GLY A 65 -4.44 1.39 -9.37
C GLY A 65 -3.73 0.83 -10.61
N LEU A 66 -4.52 0.43 -11.62
CA LEU A 66 -4.01 -0.18 -12.86
C LEU A 66 -3.01 0.72 -13.60
N LEU A 67 -3.23 2.04 -13.64
CA LEU A 67 -2.33 2.97 -14.34
C LEU A 67 -1.18 3.47 -13.47
N THR A 68 -1.08 3.03 -12.21
CA THR A 68 -0.15 3.60 -11.24
C THR A 68 1.29 3.43 -11.70
N GLY A 69 2.09 4.49 -11.60
CA GLY A 69 3.50 4.48 -12.00
C GLY A 69 3.76 4.48 -13.51
N THR A 70 2.70 4.51 -14.34
CA THR A 70 2.84 4.77 -15.78
C THR A 70 2.94 6.29 -16.06
N VAL A 71 3.18 6.65 -17.33
CA VAL A 71 3.19 8.05 -17.78
C VAL A 71 1.80 8.71 -17.79
N SER A 72 0.74 7.97 -17.48
CA SER A 72 -0.61 8.52 -17.38
C SER A 72 -0.66 9.67 -16.35
N PRO A 73 -1.39 10.76 -16.62
CA PRO A 73 -1.57 11.86 -15.68
C PRO A 73 -2.12 11.38 -14.33
N LEU A 74 -1.63 11.99 -13.24
CA LEU A 74 -2.11 11.73 -11.87
C LEU A 74 -2.01 10.27 -11.40
N SER A 75 -1.11 9.48 -12.01
CA SER A 75 -0.91 8.04 -11.75
C SER A 75 -0.12 7.71 -10.47
N GLY A 76 0.06 8.66 -9.54
CA GLY A 76 0.76 8.45 -8.26
C GLY A 76 -0.11 7.89 -7.14
N ARG A 77 -1.27 7.30 -7.46
CA ARG A 77 -2.33 7.01 -6.48
C ARG A 77 -2.33 5.54 -6.03
N PHE A 78 -2.65 5.31 -4.76
CA PHE A 78 -2.94 3.98 -4.22
C PHE A 78 -4.11 4.05 -3.23
N MET A 79 -4.73 2.90 -3.00
CA MET A 79 -5.77 2.73 -1.99
C MET A 79 -5.24 1.93 -0.81
N VAL A 80 -5.57 2.34 0.40
CA VAL A 80 -5.56 1.44 1.56
C VAL A 80 -6.98 0.93 1.75
N ALA A 81 -7.15 -0.37 1.95
CA ALA A 81 -8.47 -0.98 2.12
C ALA A 81 -8.48 -2.10 3.16
N GLY A 82 -9.65 -2.34 3.75
CA GLY A 82 -9.86 -3.26 4.86
C GLY A 82 -11.25 -3.09 5.48
N LYS A 83 -11.49 -3.76 6.61
CA LYS A 83 -12.66 -3.47 7.46
C LYS A 83 -12.35 -2.27 8.34
N SER A 84 -13.13 -1.21 8.25
CA SER A 84 -12.96 -0.01 9.07
C SER A 84 -13.31 -0.31 10.54
N PRO A 85 -12.42 -0.05 11.51
CA PRO A 85 -12.74 -0.20 12.93
C PRO A 85 -13.66 0.90 13.44
N LEU A 86 -13.79 2.02 12.72
CA LEU A 86 -14.72 3.10 13.06
C LEU A 86 -16.17 2.76 12.72
N THR A 87 -16.40 2.09 11.59
CA THR A 87 -17.75 1.85 11.07
C THR A 87 -18.17 0.38 11.14
N GLY A 88 -17.23 -0.54 11.34
CA GLY A 88 -17.48 -1.99 11.32
C GLY A 88 -17.78 -2.56 9.93
N THR A 89 -17.65 -1.75 8.88
CA THR A 89 -17.98 -2.10 7.49
C THR A 89 -16.76 -1.97 6.58
N TRP A 90 -16.96 -2.08 5.26
CA TRP A 90 -15.93 -1.78 4.27
C TRP A 90 -15.33 -0.39 4.51
N GLY A 91 -14.01 -0.32 4.51
CA GLY A 91 -13.25 0.91 4.51
C GLY A 91 -12.32 0.96 3.30
N ASP A 92 -12.16 2.15 2.77
CA ASP A 92 -11.10 2.47 1.82
C ASP A 92 -10.62 3.91 2.04
N ALA A 93 -9.36 4.16 1.71
CA ALA A 93 -8.73 5.47 1.83
C ALA A 93 -7.73 5.66 0.69
N ASN A 94 -7.97 6.66 -0.16
CA ASN A 94 -7.08 7.01 -1.25
C ASN A 94 -5.91 7.86 -0.75
N CYS A 95 -4.71 7.59 -1.25
CA CYS A 95 -3.57 8.45 -1.06
C CYS A 95 -2.76 8.61 -2.36
N GLY A 96 -2.06 9.73 -2.48
CA GLY A 96 -1.17 10.03 -3.61
C GLY A 96 0.30 9.96 -3.22
N GLY A 97 1.15 10.42 -4.12
CA GLY A 97 2.59 10.49 -3.90
C GLY A 97 3.35 9.37 -4.60
N TYR A 98 4.43 8.90 -3.99
CA TYR A 98 5.37 7.99 -4.64
C TYR A 98 5.32 6.55 -4.10
N PHE A 99 4.62 6.32 -2.98
CA PHE A 99 4.48 4.98 -2.39
C PHE A 99 3.77 3.98 -3.32
N GLY A 100 2.62 4.37 -3.90
CA GLY A 100 1.87 3.51 -4.83
C GLY A 100 2.68 3.02 -6.03
N PRO A 101 3.34 3.92 -6.79
CA PRO A 101 4.28 3.51 -7.83
C PRO A 101 5.38 2.58 -7.34
N GLN A 102 5.85 2.77 -6.10
CA GLN A 102 6.94 1.95 -5.56
C GLN A 102 6.50 0.53 -5.21
N VAL A 103 5.23 0.30 -4.84
CA VAL A 103 4.67 -1.06 -4.71
C VAL A 103 4.81 -1.81 -6.04
N LYS A 104 4.46 -1.17 -7.16
CA LYS A 104 4.62 -1.77 -8.51
C LYS A 104 6.09 -1.96 -8.90
N LYS A 105 6.97 -1.00 -8.57
CA LYS A 105 8.41 -1.14 -8.83
C LYS A 105 9.08 -2.21 -7.97
N CYS A 106 8.50 -2.61 -6.85
CA CYS A 106 8.89 -3.81 -6.09
C CYS A 106 8.34 -5.11 -6.72
N GLY A 107 7.50 -5.02 -7.76
CA GLY A 107 6.96 -6.18 -8.49
C GLY A 107 5.57 -6.62 -8.06
N TYR A 108 4.84 -5.78 -7.32
CA TYR A 108 3.55 -6.16 -6.76
C TYR A 108 2.43 -5.22 -7.19
N ASP A 109 1.22 -5.76 -7.37
CA ASP A 109 -0.01 -4.98 -7.57
C ASP A 109 -0.78 -4.77 -6.26
N ALA A 110 -0.40 -5.48 -5.20
CA ALA A 110 -0.87 -5.25 -3.85
C ALA A 110 0.12 -5.79 -2.80
N ILE A 111 0.15 -5.14 -1.64
CA ILE A 111 0.77 -5.69 -0.42
C ILE A 111 -0.34 -5.83 0.62
N LEU A 112 -0.61 -7.05 1.06
CA LEU A 112 -1.65 -7.37 2.04
C LEU A 112 -1.01 -7.87 3.33
N VAL A 113 -1.46 -7.33 4.46
CA VAL A 113 -0.93 -7.61 5.78
C VAL A 113 -2.01 -8.24 6.64
N LYS A 114 -1.66 -9.38 7.24
CA LYS A 114 -2.45 -10.08 8.26
C LYS A 114 -1.57 -10.43 9.47
N GLY A 115 -2.18 -10.99 10.50
CA GLY A 115 -1.51 -11.28 11.76
C GLY A 115 -1.23 -10.00 12.55
N ALA A 116 -0.48 -10.16 13.64
CA ALA A 116 0.01 -9.07 14.47
C ALA A 116 1.37 -9.46 15.06
N ALA A 117 2.34 -8.54 15.04
CA ALA A 117 3.67 -8.81 15.57
C ALA A 117 3.71 -8.76 17.10
N ARG A 118 4.71 -9.42 17.70
CA ARG A 118 4.91 -9.42 19.16
C ARG A 118 5.46 -8.09 19.68
N ASN A 119 6.26 -7.40 18.88
CA ASN A 119 6.87 -6.09 19.13
C ASN A 119 6.68 -5.19 17.88
N PRO A 120 6.92 -3.87 17.98
CA PRO A 120 6.89 -2.98 16.81
C PRO A 120 7.79 -3.48 15.67
N LYS A 121 7.24 -3.50 14.45
CA LYS A 121 7.95 -3.93 13.24
C LYS A 121 7.86 -2.91 12.12
N ILE A 122 8.82 -2.95 11.21
CA ILE A 122 8.68 -2.45 9.84
C ILE A 122 8.71 -3.62 8.85
N ILE A 123 8.05 -3.43 7.71
CA ILE A 123 8.25 -4.28 6.53
C ILE A 123 9.15 -3.49 5.57
N ALA A 124 10.32 -4.02 5.23
CA ALA A 124 11.23 -3.43 4.26
C ALA A 124 11.30 -4.31 3.01
N ILE A 125 11.01 -3.72 1.85
CA ILE A 125 11.15 -4.35 0.54
C ILE A 125 12.08 -3.47 -0.28
N ILE A 126 13.32 -3.91 -0.42
CA ILE A 126 14.38 -3.16 -1.09
C ILE A 126 14.92 -4.03 -2.22
N ASP A 127 14.61 -3.61 -3.44
CA ASP A 127 14.82 -4.35 -4.67
C ASP A 127 14.12 -5.72 -4.60
N ASP A 128 14.87 -6.82 -4.46
CA ASP A 128 14.31 -8.17 -4.32
C ASP A 128 14.32 -8.69 -2.86
N ASP A 129 14.97 -7.96 -1.94
CA ASP A 129 15.07 -8.34 -0.53
C ASP A 129 13.84 -7.91 0.28
N LYS A 130 13.28 -8.85 1.05
CA LYS A 130 12.05 -8.69 1.84
C LYS A 130 12.34 -9.04 3.29
N GLN A 131 12.19 -8.06 4.19
CA GLN A 131 12.52 -8.21 5.60
C GLN A 131 11.42 -7.67 6.51
N ILE A 132 11.21 -8.34 7.65
CA ILE A 132 10.42 -7.84 8.78
C ILE A 132 11.40 -7.53 9.90
N LEU A 133 11.55 -6.26 10.23
CA LEU A 133 12.61 -5.77 11.12
C LEU A 133 12.01 -5.13 12.38
N ASP A 134 12.75 -5.17 13.49
CA ASP A 134 12.37 -4.43 14.70
C ASP A 134 12.26 -2.93 14.41
N ALA A 135 11.25 -2.31 15.01
CA ALA A 135 10.96 -0.88 14.89
C ALA A 135 10.73 -0.24 16.26
N SER A 136 11.27 -0.84 17.32
CA SER A 136 11.07 -0.37 18.69
C SER A 136 11.64 1.03 18.90
N ASP A 137 12.69 1.40 18.15
CA ASP A 137 13.32 2.71 18.14
C ASP A 137 12.59 3.76 17.28
N LEU A 138 11.57 3.33 16.51
CA LEU A 138 10.68 4.19 15.73
C LEU A 138 9.32 4.36 16.41
N TRP A 139 8.92 3.42 17.25
CA TRP A 139 7.65 3.47 17.97
C TRP A 139 7.62 4.67 18.93
N GLY A 140 6.54 5.44 18.88
CA GLY A 140 6.40 6.70 19.60
C GLY A 140 6.83 7.93 18.80
N LEU A 141 7.54 7.78 17.67
CA LEU A 141 7.86 8.92 16.80
C LEU A 141 6.64 9.37 16.00
N ASP A 142 6.63 10.65 15.63
CA ASP A 142 5.73 11.15 14.59
C ASP A 142 6.00 10.45 13.24
N ALA A 143 5.01 10.43 12.34
CA ALA A 143 5.15 9.80 11.03
C ALA A 143 6.23 10.46 10.17
N VAL A 144 6.39 11.80 10.23
CA VAL A 144 7.42 12.52 9.48
C VAL A 144 8.82 12.17 10.00
N GLN A 145 8.98 12.15 11.33
CA GLN A 145 10.23 11.75 11.97
C GLN A 145 10.60 10.30 11.66
N THR A 146 9.59 9.43 11.58
CA THR A 146 9.76 8.02 11.18
C THR A 146 10.28 7.92 9.75
N GLU A 147 9.66 8.67 8.82
CA GLU A 147 10.08 8.71 7.42
C GLU A 147 11.51 9.25 7.27
N ASP A 148 11.86 10.34 7.96
CA ASP A 148 13.21 10.92 7.93
C ASP A 148 14.26 9.93 8.43
N LYS A 149 14.02 9.28 9.58
CA LYS A 149 14.95 8.30 10.15
C LYS A 149 15.12 7.06 9.26
N LEU A 150 14.07 6.65 8.56
CA LEU A 150 14.13 5.55 7.59
C LEU A 150 14.87 5.96 6.30
N ALA A 151 14.71 7.20 5.85
CA ALA A 151 15.43 7.75 4.70
C ALA A 151 16.93 7.91 5.01
N GLU A 152 17.30 8.32 6.24
CA GLU A 152 18.70 8.34 6.68
C GLU A 152 19.33 6.95 6.63
N LYS A 153 18.58 5.91 7.05
CA LYS A 153 19.08 4.53 7.10
C LYS A 153 19.19 3.88 5.72
N TYR A 154 18.18 4.04 4.85
CA TYR A 154 18.06 3.29 3.60
C TYR A 154 18.26 4.15 2.34
N GLY A 155 18.48 5.45 2.49
CA GLY A 155 18.59 6.41 1.39
C GLY A 155 17.23 6.70 0.76
N ARG A 156 17.18 6.81 -0.57
CA ARG A 156 15.97 7.18 -1.32
C ARG A 156 14.97 6.01 -1.36
N VAL A 157 14.14 5.92 -0.32
CA VAL A 157 13.04 4.96 -0.15
C VAL A 157 11.69 5.67 -0.11
N GLN A 158 10.61 4.91 -0.30
CA GLN A 158 9.24 5.38 -0.11
C GLN A 158 8.64 4.72 1.13
N VAL A 159 8.02 5.51 1.99
CA VAL A 159 7.54 5.04 3.30
C VAL A 159 6.05 5.30 3.43
N ALA A 160 5.30 4.30 3.88
CA ALA A 160 3.97 4.48 4.45
C ALA A 160 4.04 4.13 5.94
N SER A 161 3.73 5.08 6.83
CA SER A 161 3.91 4.91 8.27
C SER A 161 2.73 5.45 9.08
N ILE A 162 2.67 5.04 10.35
CA ILE A 162 1.75 5.61 11.34
C ILE A 162 2.49 6.49 12.33
N GLY A 163 1.82 7.56 12.78
CA GLY A 163 2.23 8.31 13.97
C GLY A 163 1.64 7.73 15.25
N GLN A 164 1.89 8.41 16.38
CA GLN A 164 1.43 8.00 17.71
C GLN A 164 -0.09 7.74 17.80
N SER A 165 -0.91 8.42 17.00
CA SER A 165 -2.36 8.19 16.98
C SER A 165 -2.72 6.79 16.48
N GLY A 166 -1.98 6.26 15.50
CA GLY A 166 -2.18 4.90 15.01
C GLY A 166 -1.70 3.88 16.04
N GLU A 167 -0.54 4.13 16.65
CA GLU A 167 0.02 3.31 17.73
C GLU A 167 -0.93 3.19 18.94
N LYS A 168 -1.64 4.27 19.27
CA LYS A 168 -2.65 4.34 20.33
C LYS A 168 -4.06 3.93 19.86
N LEU A 169 -4.19 3.35 18.67
CA LEU A 169 -5.42 2.79 18.10
C LEU A 169 -6.57 3.80 17.97
N SER A 170 -6.27 5.08 17.71
CA SER A 170 -7.31 6.08 17.44
C SER A 170 -8.06 5.74 16.16
N LEU A 171 -9.38 5.57 16.23
CA LEU A 171 -10.21 5.15 15.09
C LEU A 171 -10.32 6.19 13.96
N ILE A 172 -9.79 7.41 14.19
CA ILE A 172 -9.68 8.47 13.19
C ILE A 172 -8.23 8.70 12.73
N SER A 173 -7.31 7.79 13.09
CA SER A 173 -5.93 7.83 12.62
C SER A 173 -5.78 7.28 11.20
N GLY A 174 -4.82 7.83 10.45
CA GLY A 174 -4.51 7.42 9.09
C GLY A 174 -3.07 6.96 8.93
N ILE A 175 -2.72 6.65 7.68
CA ILE A 175 -1.37 6.25 7.27
C ILE A 175 -0.77 7.37 6.42
N VAL A 176 0.42 7.81 6.79
CA VAL A 176 1.13 8.94 6.18
C VAL A 176 2.21 8.42 5.22
N ASN A 177 2.36 9.08 4.08
CA ASN A 177 3.51 8.94 3.19
C ASN A 177 3.93 10.31 2.64
N ASP A 178 5.15 10.41 2.13
CA ASP A 178 5.70 11.64 1.55
C ASP A 178 5.51 12.85 2.49
N LYS A 179 5.77 12.63 3.78
CA LYS A 179 5.66 13.58 4.91
C LYS A 179 4.28 14.17 5.21
N ALA A 180 3.39 14.29 4.23
CA ALA A 180 2.12 15.00 4.38
C ALA A 180 0.94 14.37 3.63
N ARG A 181 1.17 13.38 2.77
CA ARG A 181 0.09 12.65 2.11
C ARG A 181 -0.50 11.67 3.12
N LEU A 182 -1.83 11.57 3.15
CA LEU A 182 -2.52 10.84 4.21
C LEU A 182 -3.68 10.01 3.65
N ALA A 183 -3.62 8.69 3.85
CA ALA A 183 -4.79 7.82 3.82
C ALA A 183 -5.57 8.02 5.13
N GLY A 184 -6.39 9.09 5.18
CA GLY A 184 -6.84 9.70 6.44
C GLY A 184 -8.19 9.25 7.00
N ARG A 185 -8.89 8.35 6.32
CA ARG A 185 -10.22 7.88 6.74
C ARG A 185 -10.21 6.37 7.01
N SER A 186 -11.32 5.88 7.54
CA SER A 186 -11.57 4.45 7.77
C SER A 186 -10.67 3.82 8.84
N GLY A 187 -9.99 4.63 9.66
CA GLY A 187 -9.23 4.17 10.84
C GLY A 187 -8.05 3.26 10.54
N PHE A 188 -7.47 3.31 9.34
CA PHE A 188 -6.39 2.39 8.96
C PHE A 188 -5.10 2.59 9.73
N GLY A 189 -4.85 3.78 10.29
CA GLY A 189 -3.75 3.97 11.22
C GLY A 189 -3.89 3.08 12.46
N ALA A 190 -5.12 2.89 12.97
CA ALA A 190 -5.39 2.03 14.12
C ALA A 190 -5.22 0.55 13.79
N ILE A 191 -5.62 0.12 12.59
CA ILE A 191 -5.39 -1.28 12.16
C ILE A 191 -3.89 -1.56 12.05
N MET A 192 -3.13 -0.65 11.42
CA MET A 192 -1.69 -0.82 11.29
C MET A 192 -1.01 -0.84 12.69
N GLY A 193 -1.48 0.01 13.60
CA GLY A 193 -1.06 0.02 15.00
C GLY A 193 -1.42 -1.25 15.79
N SER A 194 -2.62 -1.81 15.61
CA SER A 194 -3.05 -3.02 16.32
C SER A 194 -2.23 -4.24 15.93
N LYS A 195 -1.68 -4.22 14.71
CA LYS A 195 -0.76 -5.22 14.18
C LYS A 195 0.70 -4.99 14.60
N LYS A 196 0.98 -3.91 15.34
CA LYS A 196 2.33 -3.40 15.70
C LYS A 196 3.20 -3.12 14.48
N LEU A 197 2.60 -2.72 13.36
CA LEU A 197 3.32 -2.34 12.15
C LEU A 197 3.53 -0.83 12.14
N LYS A 198 4.78 -0.39 12.30
CA LYS A 198 5.13 1.04 12.30
C LYS A 198 5.17 1.63 10.89
N ALA A 199 5.77 0.90 9.95
CA ALA A 199 5.95 1.38 8.58
C ALA A 199 6.13 0.24 7.57
N ILE A 200 5.81 0.55 6.32
CA ILE A 200 6.25 -0.20 5.13
C ILE A 200 7.22 0.68 4.36
N VAL A 201 8.41 0.14 4.05
CA VAL A 201 9.50 0.82 3.38
C VAL A 201 9.76 0.12 2.05
N LEU A 202 9.66 0.88 0.96
CA LEU A 202 9.74 0.35 -0.39
C LEU A 202 10.86 1.03 -1.17
N LYS A 203 11.70 0.21 -1.80
CA LYS A 203 12.61 0.61 -2.86
C LYS A 203 12.56 -0.46 -3.94
N GLY A 204 12.21 -0.08 -5.16
CA GLY A 204 12.12 -1.01 -6.27
C GLY A 204 12.58 -0.36 -7.56
N ASN A 205 13.00 -1.20 -8.50
CA ASN A 205 13.58 -0.81 -9.79
C ASN A 205 12.93 -1.53 -10.98
N LYS A 206 11.89 -2.34 -10.76
CA LYS A 206 11.23 -3.08 -11.85
C LYS A 206 10.45 -2.13 -12.76
N ASP A 207 10.47 -2.44 -14.05
CA ASP A 207 9.72 -1.71 -15.06
C ASP A 207 8.23 -2.05 -15.02
N ILE A 208 7.41 -1.02 -15.18
CA ILE A 208 5.96 -1.16 -15.32
C ILE A 208 5.63 -1.15 -16.81
N SER A 209 5.41 -2.34 -17.38
CA SER A 209 5.12 -2.52 -18.80
C SER A 209 3.76 -1.91 -19.16
N VAL A 210 3.64 -1.44 -20.40
CA VAL A 210 2.38 -0.97 -20.99
C VAL A 210 2.26 -1.57 -22.39
N ALA A 211 1.05 -1.97 -22.78
CA ALA A 211 0.83 -2.70 -24.03
C ALA A 211 1.20 -1.89 -25.28
N ASN A 212 0.90 -0.59 -25.27
CA ASN A 212 1.24 0.34 -26.34
C ASN A 212 1.71 1.67 -25.75
N LYS A 213 3.03 1.83 -25.66
CA LYS A 213 3.67 2.99 -25.04
C LYS A 213 3.43 4.27 -25.83
N ASP A 214 3.51 4.22 -27.16
CA ASP A 214 3.35 5.39 -28.02
C ASP A 214 1.92 5.94 -27.96
N SER A 215 0.92 5.05 -27.98
CA SER A 215 -0.48 5.44 -27.79
C SER A 215 -0.72 6.09 -26.43
N LEU A 216 -0.18 5.50 -25.35
CA LEU A 216 -0.33 6.07 -24.01
C LEU A 216 0.34 7.45 -23.89
N LEU A 217 1.51 7.65 -24.51
CA LEU A 217 2.20 8.93 -24.55
C LEU A 217 1.40 9.98 -25.32
N ASN A 218 0.86 9.63 -26.48
CA ASN A 218 0.03 10.53 -27.28
C ASN A 218 -1.24 10.96 -26.53
N LEU A 219 -1.96 10.01 -25.92
CA LEU A 219 -3.15 10.28 -25.11
C LEU A 219 -2.81 11.15 -23.88
N THR A 220 -1.67 10.90 -23.25
CA THR A 220 -1.19 11.72 -22.13
C THR A 220 -0.95 13.17 -22.56
N LYS A 221 -0.32 13.37 -23.73
CA LYS A 221 -0.09 14.70 -24.29
C LYS A 221 -1.41 15.41 -24.59
N GLU A 222 -2.34 14.73 -25.26
CA GLU A 222 -3.67 15.27 -25.57
C GLU A 222 -4.42 15.70 -24.29
N TYR A 223 -4.42 14.85 -23.27
CA TYR A 223 -5.02 15.18 -21.98
C TYR A 223 -4.41 16.44 -21.36
N ASN A 224 -3.08 16.52 -21.32
CA ASN A 224 -2.39 17.68 -20.73
C ASN A 224 -2.67 18.96 -21.52
N ASP A 225 -2.69 18.89 -22.85
CA ASP A 225 -3.01 20.03 -23.73
C ASP A 225 -4.46 20.49 -23.53
N ALA A 226 -5.39 19.58 -23.25
CA ALA A 226 -6.78 19.91 -22.95
C ALA A 226 -6.93 20.62 -21.60
N ILE A 227 -6.25 20.13 -20.55
CA ILE A 227 -6.26 20.76 -19.22
C ILE A 227 -5.61 22.15 -19.24
N ALA A 228 -4.51 22.34 -19.99
CA ALA A 228 -3.82 23.62 -20.05
C ALA A 228 -4.63 24.74 -20.74
N LYS A 229 -5.68 24.39 -21.49
CA LYS A 229 -6.54 25.32 -22.22
C LYS A 229 -7.82 25.69 -21.46
N GLY A 230 -8.15 24.99 -20.38
CA GLY A 230 -9.33 25.23 -19.53
C GLY A 230 -8.97 26.03 -18.29
#